data_AF-A0A3B0PH92-F1
#
_entry.id   AF-A0A3B0PH92-F1
#
_cell.length_a   1.000
_cell.length_b   1.000
_cell.length_c   1.000
_cell.angle_alpha   90.00
_cell.angle_beta   90.00
_cell.angle_gamma   90.00
#
_symmetry.space_group_name_H-M   'P 1'
#
loop_
_entity.id
_entity.type
_entity.pdbx_description
1 polymer ?
#
loop_
_entity_poly.entity_id
_entity_poly.type
_entity_poly.pdbx_seq_one_letter_code
_entity_poly.pdbx_strand_id
1 'polypeptide(L)' 'MKIEIYGKEIKLSQFLKKIGACRTGGLTKYFLDVHIVKINDRIPNGRNAKIHVGDIVW' A
#
# COMPACT_ATOMS: atom_id res chain seq x y z
N MET A 1 12.28 -9.27 0.49
CA MET A 1 11.85 -8.49 1.67
C MET A 1 10.59 -9.12 2.22
N LYS A 2 10.49 -9.42 3.52
CA LYS A 2 9.29 -10.02 4.15
C LYS A 2 8.57 -8.93 4.95
N ILE A 3 7.26 -8.78 4.75
CA ILE A 3 6.42 -7.84 5.52
C ILE A 3 5.31 -8.63 6.18
N GLU A 4 5.23 -8.53 7.50
CA GLU A 4 4.18 -9.16 8.29
C GLU A 4 3.18 -8.08 8.73
N ILE A 5 1.91 -8.34 8.45
CA ILE A 5 0.79 -7.50 8.89
C ILE A 5 0.25 -8.13 10.17
N TYR A 6 0.49 -7.47 11.31
CA TYR A 6 -0.12 -7.86 12.58
C TYR A 6 -1.49 -7.18 12.70
N GLY A 7 -2.56 -7.97 12.72
CA GLY A 7 -3.94 -7.49 12.73
C GLY A 7 -4.75 -8.00 11.54
N LYS A 8 -5.92 -7.40 11.29
CA LYS A 8 -6.80 -7.78 10.17
C LYS A 8 -6.39 -7.16 8.83
N GLU A 9 -5.85 -5.94 8.88
CA GLU A 9 -5.59 -5.14 7.68
C GLU A 9 -4.60 -3.99 7.98
N ILE A 10 -4.01 -3.45 6.92
CA ILE A 10 -3.23 -2.20 6.92
C ILE A 10 -3.66 -1.33 5.73
N LYS A 11 -3.59 0.00 5.86
CA LYS A 11 -3.83 0.89 4.71
C LYS A 11 -2.65 0.87 3.74
N LEU A 12 -2.92 1.02 2.44
CA LEU A 12 -1.90 1.13 1.39
C LEU A 12 -0.86 2.22 1.69
N SER A 13 -1.29 3.38 2.18
CA SER A 13 -0.36 4.44 2.63
C SER A 13 0.55 4.03 3.79
N GLN A 14 0.08 3.20 4.70
CA GLN A 14 0.91 2.72 5.81
C GLN A 14 1.89 1.66 5.31
N PHE A 15 1.45 0.78 4.42
CA PHE A 15 2.31 -0.20 3.75
C PHE A 15 3.44 0.49 2.97
N LEU A 16 3.10 1.42 2.08
CA LEU A 16 4.09 2.15 1.27
C LEU A 16 5.11 2.94 2.12
N LYS A 17 4.71 3.38 3.32
CA LYS A 17 5.64 3.97 4.29
C LYS A 17 6.54 2.94 4.96
N LYS A 18 6.00 1.78 5.34
CA LYS A 18 6.78 0.70 5.96
C LYS A 18 7.84 0.13 5.02
N ILE A 19 7.57 0.10 3.72
CA ILE A 19 8.54 -0.40 2.71
C ILE A 19 9.58 0.64 2.30
N GLY A 20 9.47 1.88 2.81
CA GLY A 20 10.36 2.98 2.45
C GLY A 20 10.05 3.65 1.11
N ALA A 21 9.05 3.21 0.37
CA ALA A 21 8.66 3.82 -0.91
C ALA A 21 8.11 5.24 -0.75
N CYS A 22 7.51 5.55 0.41
CA CYS A 22 6.98 6.87 0.73
C CYS A 22 7.37 7.29 2.15
N ARG A 23 7.62 8.59 2.37
CA ARG A 23 7.89 9.15 3.70
C ARG A 23 6.66 9.77 4.37
N THR A 24 5.73 10.34 3.59
CA THR A 24 4.54 11.05 4.09
C THR A 24 3.28 10.59 3.36
N GLY A 25 2.12 10.83 3.97
CA GLY A 25 0.82 10.51 3.34
C GLY A 25 0.52 11.35 2.09
N GLY A 26 1.01 12.60 2.05
CA GLY A 26 0.92 13.45 0.86
C GLY A 26 1.75 12.89 -0.30
N LEU A 27 2.98 12.44 -0.03
CA LEU A 27 3.79 11.76 -1.03
C LEU A 27 3.13 10.47 -1.52
N THR A 28 2.48 9.69 -0.65
CA THR A 28 1.73 8.50 -1.09
C THR A 28 0.63 8.83 -2.09
N LYS A 29 -0.09 9.95 -1.91
CA LYS A 29 -1.12 10.36 -2.87
C LYS A 29 -0.49 10.55 -4.25
N TYR A 30 0.56 11.37 -4.33
CA TYR A 30 1.28 11.63 -5.58
C TYR A 30 1.92 10.36 -6.17
N PHE A 31 2.48 9.50 -5.32
CA PHE A 31 3.07 8.23 -5.75
C PHE A 31 2.07 7.36 -6.50
N LEU A 32 0.83 7.26 -6.01
CA LEU A 32 -0.24 6.47 -6.62
C LEU A 32 -0.85 7.13 -7.86
N ASP A 33 -0.65 8.43 -8.07
CA ASP A 33 -1.06 9.13 -9.29
C ASP A 33 -0.06 8.86 -10.44
N VAL A 34 1.20 8.56 -10.12
CA VAL A 34 2.29 8.38 -11.09
C VAL A 34 2.67 6.92 -11.31
N HIS A 35 2.53 6.08 -10.27
CA HIS A 35 2.87 4.67 -10.30
C HIS A 35 1.62 3.81 -10.16
N ILE A 36 1.57 2.72 -10.94
CA ILE A 36 0.53 1.71 -10.79
C ILE A 36 0.95 0.76 -9.67
N VAL A 37 0.18 0.76 -8.59
CA VAL A 37 0.27 -0.26 -7.53
C VAL A 37 -1.00 -1.10 -7.60
N LYS A 38 -0.87 -2.42 -7.59
CA LYS A 38 -2.03 -3.32 -7.55
C LYS A 38 -2.07 -4.11 -6.24
N ILE A 39 -3.28 -4.41 -5.80
CA ILE A 39 -3.55 -5.35 -4.71
C ILE A 39 -4.35 -6.49 -5.34
N ASN A 40 -3.78 -7.71 -5.35
CA ASN A 40 -4.38 -8.88 -6.03
C ASN A 40 -4.86 -8.54 -7.46
N ASP A 41 -3.95 -8.01 -8.28
CA ASP A 41 -4.19 -7.61 -9.68
C ASP A 41 -5.16 -6.45 -9.93
N ARG A 42 -5.74 -5.86 -8.88
CA ARG A 42 -6.68 -4.74 -8.98
C ARG A 42 -6.04 -3.42 -8.61
N ILE A 43 -6.37 -2.37 -9.35
CA ILE A 43 -5.98 -1.00 -8.99
C ILE A 43 -6.84 -0.58 -7.77
N PRO A 44 -6.22 -0.31 -6.61
CA PRO A 44 -6.94 0.05 -5.41
C PRO A 44 -7.51 1.47 -5.49
N ASN A 45 -8.57 1.74 -4.72
CA ASN A 45 -9.15 3.08 -4.62
C ASN A 45 -8.30 4.00 -3.71
N GLY A 46 -7.10 4.32 -4.19
CA GLY A 46 -6.18 5.26 -3.57
C GLY A 46 -5.56 4.81 -2.25
N ARG A 47 -4.95 5.79 -1.56
CA ARG A 47 -4.06 5.58 -0.39
C ARG A 47 -4.69 4.95 0.86
N ASN A 48 -6.02 4.94 0.92
CA ASN A 48 -6.80 4.40 2.04
C ASN A 48 -7.29 2.98 1.79
N ALA A 49 -7.02 2.40 0.62
CA ALA A 49 -7.32 1.00 0.34
C ALA A 49 -6.68 0.09 1.40
N LYS A 50 -7.39 -0.99 1.70
CA LYS A 50 -7.02 -1.94 2.74
C LYS A 50 -6.29 -3.11 2.09
N ILE A 51 -5.15 -3.46 2.68
CA ILE A 51 -4.38 -4.66 2.39
C ILE A 51 -4.63 -5.60 3.56
N HIS A 52 -5.14 -6.78 3.28
CA HIS A 52 -5.42 -7.82 4.26
C HIS A 52 -4.26 -8.83 4.31
N VAL A 53 -4.23 -9.64 5.37
CA VAL A 53 -3.26 -10.73 5.48
C VAL A 53 -3.46 -11.70 4.31
N GLY A 54 -2.38 -11.97 3.57
CA GLY A 54 -2.40 -12.85 2.38
C GLY A 54 -2.54 -12.10 1.04
N ASP A 55 -2.85 -10.81 1.05
CA ASP A 55 -2.89 -10.01 -0.18
C ASP A 55 -1.49 -9.84 -0.79
N ILE A 56 -1.42 -9.87 -2.12
CA ILE A 56 -0.21 -9.60 -2.90
C ILE A 56 -0.23 -8.16 -3.38
N VAL A 57 0.84 -7.43 -3.10
CA VAL A 57 1.03 -6.03 -3.53
C VAL A 57 2.27 -5.93 -4.41
N TRP A 58 2.11 -5.38 -5.61
CA TRP A 58 3.19 -5.11 -6.57
C TRP A 58 2.96 -3.81 -7.36
#